data_AF-A0A3C1SAM7-F1
#
_entry.id   AF-A0A3C1SAM7-F1
#
_cell.length_a   1.000
_cell.length_b   1.000
_cell.length_c   1.000
_cell.angle_alpha   90.00
_cell.angle_beta   90.00
_cell.angle_gamma   90.00
#
_symmetry.space_group_name_H-M   'P 1'
#
loop_
_entity.id
_entity.type
_entity.pdbx_description
1 polymer ?
#
loop_
_entity_poly.entity_id
_entity_poly.type
_entity_poly.pdbx_seq_one_letter_code
_entity_poly.pdbx_strand_id
1 'polypeptide(L)'
;MKFPYGVADFRKIIARGYFYCDRTKYIPILEDTGDYLLFLRPRRFGKSLLLSVLENYYDIAGKDEFDRLFGHLEIAEHPTSLRSSFFILRWDFSCVDPSG
;
A
#
# COMPACT_ATOMS: atom_id res chain seq x y z
N MET A 1 2.05 -13.88 -17.59
CA MET A 1 1.99 -13.41 -16.19
C MET A 1 3.34 -12.82 -15.82
N LYS A 2 3.40 -11.56 -15.39
CA LYS A 2 4.66 -10.83 -15.16
C LYS A 2 4.88 -10.64 -13.66
N PHE A 3 5.83 -11.34 -13.05
CA PHE A 3 6.04 -11.27 -11.60
C PHE A 3 6.90 -10.06 -11.19
N PRO A 4 6.51 -9.31 -10.14
CA PRO A 4 7.24 -8.13 -9.66
C PRO A 4 8.40 -8.52 -8.73
N TYR A 5 9.44 -9.17 -9.27
CA TYR A 5 10.60 -9.55 -8.45
C TYR A 5 11.36 -8.32 -7.93
N GLY A 6 11.41 -8.19 -6.60
CA GLY A 6 12.11 -7.09 -5.93
C GLY A 6 11.42 -5.72 -6.04
N VAL A 7 10.20 -5.66 -6.59
CA VAL A 7 9.44 -4.41 -6.70
C VAL A 7 8.40 -4.38 -5.58
N ALA A 8 8.50 -3.39 -4.70
CA ALA A 8 7.56 -3.15 -3.60
C ALA A 8 6.77 -1.84 -3.76
N ASP A 9 6.72 -1.31 -4.98
CA ASP A 9 6.00 -0.10 -5.36
C ASP A 9 4.68 -0.52 -6.01
N PHE A 10 3.57 -0.28 -5.30
CA PHE A 10 2.24 -0.67 -5.73
C PHE A 10 1.84 0.03 -7.03
N ARG A 11 2.06 1.35 -7.12
CA ARG A 11 1.74 2.16 -8.30
C ARG A 11 2.47 1.63 -9.54
N LYS A 12 3.74 1.29 -9.40
CA LYS A 12 4.55 0.70 -10.48
C LYS A 12 4.08 -0.70 -10.87
N ILE A 13 3.63 -1.50 -9.92
CA ILE A 13 3.10 -2.85 -10.16
C ILE A 13 1.84 -2.75 -11.04
N ILE A 14 0.87 -1.92 -10.66
CA ILE A 14 -0.37 -1.74 -11.40
C ILE A 14 -0.09 -1.10 -12.77
N ALA A 15 0.61 0.03 -12.80
CA ALA A 15 0.84 0.79 -14.04
C ALA A 15 1.63 0.01 -15.11
N ARG A 16 2.45 -0.97 -14.71
CA ARG A 16 3.27 -1.77 -15.64
C ARG A 16 2.73 -3.18 -15.87
N GLY A 17 1.50 -3.47 -15.42
CA GLY A 17 0.82 -4.75 -15.62
C GLY A 17 1.54 -5.93 -14.98
N TYR A 18 2.16 -5.73 -13.81
CA TYR A 18 2.69 -6.84 -13.02
C TYR A 18 1.56 -7.59 -12.32
N PHE A 19 1.80 -8.86 -12.03
CA PHE A 19 0.91 -9.65 -11.20
C PHE A 19 0.87 -9.07 -9.79
N TYR A 20 -0.34 -8.72 -9.34
CA TYR A 20 -0.64 -8.28 -7.98
C TYR A 20 -1.69 -9.24 -7.41
N CYS A 21 -1.40 -9.81 -6.23
CA CYS A 21 -2.38 -10.62 -5.50
C CYS A 21 -3.20 -9.69 -4.62
N ASP A 22 -4.46 -9.48 -4.99
CA ASP A 22 -5.33 -8.55 -4.29
C ASP A 22 -5.67 -9.03 -2.87
N ARG A 23 -5.40 -8.15 -1.91
CA ARG A 23 -5.69 -8.29 -0.48
C ARG A 23 -6.27 -6.99 0.08
N THR A 24 -6.72 -6.09 -0.77
CA THR A 24 -7.19 -4.75 -0.37
C THR A 24 -8.46 -4.80 0.47
N LYS A 25 -9.25 -5.88 0.40
CA LYS A 25 -10.38 -6.15 1.30
C LYS A 25 -10.08 -6.16 2.80
N TYR A 26 -8.80 -6.31 3.17
CA TYR A 26 -8.39 -6.29 4.57
C TYR A 26 -8.12 -4.88 5.09
N ILE A 27 -8.17 -3.85 4.24
CA ILE A 27 -7.98 -2.44 4.64
C ILE A 27 -8.98 -2.03 5.74
N PRO A 28 -10.30 -2.29 5.65
CA PRO A 28 -11.24 -1.96 6.72
C PRO A 28 -10.92 -2.66 8.05
N ILE A 29 -10.42 -3.90 7.98
CA ILE A 29 -10.03 -4.67 9.17
C ILE A 29 -8.77 -4.04 9.79
N LEU A 30 -7.82 -3.58 8.97
CA LEU A 30 -6.65 -2.86 9.46
C LEU A 30 -7.05 -1.56 10.17
N GLU A 31 -8.00 -0.82 9.61
CA GLU A 31 -8.53 0.43 10.22
C GLU A 31 -9.16 0.17 11.61
N ASP A 32 -9.85 -0.96 11.80
CA ASP A 32 -10.47 -1.34 13.08
C ASP A 32 -9.50 -1.97 14.09
N THR A 33 -8.31 -2.40 13.65
CA THR A 33 -7.35 -3.13 14.52
C THR A 33 -6.71 -2.23 15.59
N GLY A 34 -6.58 -0.93 15.32
CA GLY A 34 -6.09 0.05 16.29
C GLY A 34 -5.27 1.19 15.67
N ASP A 35 -5.00 2.22 16.47
CA ASP A 35 -4.38 3.48 16.03
C ASP A 35 -2.92 3.32 15.57
N TYR A 36 -2.20 2.32 16.10
CA TYR A 36 -0.79 2.09 15.83
C TYR A 36 -0.56 0.63 15.43
N LEU A 37 -0.25 0.41 14.15
CA LEU A 37 -0.01 -0.93 13.60
C LEU A 37 1.48 -1.19 13.41
N LEU A 38 2.01 -2.18 14.13
CA LEU A 38 3.39 -2.64 14.01
C LEU A 38 3.46 -4.00 13.31
N PHE A 39 3.96 -4.01 12.07
CA PHE A 39 4.12 -5.26 11.31
C PHE A 39 5.48 -5.93 11.60
N LEU A 40 5.50 -6.86 12.56
CA LEU A 40 6.69 -7.62 12.93
C LEU A 40 7.05 -8.74 11.91
N ARG A 41 8.24 -9.35 12.08
CA ARG A 41 8.83 -10.34 11.14
C ARG A 41 7.87 -11.51 10.85
N PRO A 42 7.67 -11.86 9.56
CA PRO A 42 8.73 -12.50 8.77
C PRO A 42 9.32 -11.64 7.62
N ARG A 43 10.55 -11.95 7.20
CA ARG A 43 11.24 -11.30 6.07
C ARG A 43 10.57 -11.69 4.74
N ARG A 44 10.56 -10.78 3.75
CA ARG A 44 9.93 -10.98 2.41
C ARG A 44 8.42 -11.27 2.44
N PHE A 45 7.74 -10.91 3.52
CA PHE A 45 6.29 -11.11 3.66
C PHE A 45 5.44 -10.01 2.97
N GLY A 46 6.06 -9.13 2.17
CA GLY A 46 5.31 -8.09 1.44
C GLY A 46 4.92 -6.86 2.25
N LYS A 47 5.47 -6.65 3.46
CA LYS A 47 5.20 -5.45 4.28
C LYS A 47 5.44 -4.14 3.53
N SER A 48 6.57 -4.00 2.84
CA SER A 48 6.88 -2.80 2.05
C SER A 48 5.86 -2.55 0.94
N LEU A 49 5.38 -3.62 0.29
CA LEU A 49 4.33 -3.52 -0.71
C LEU A 49 3.01 -3.08 -0.08
N LEU A 50 2.63 -3.66 1.07
CA LEU A 50 1.43 -3.24 1.80
C LEU A 50 1.50 -1.77 2.19
N LEU A 51 2.62 -1.29 2.72
CA LEU A 51 2.79 0.13 3.04
C LEU A 51 2.64 1.02 1.80
N SER A 52 3.15 0.60 0.65
CA SER A 52 2.94 1.32 -0.62
C SER A 52 1.48 1.31 -1.07
N VAL A 53 0.74 0.21 -0.85
CA VAL A 53 -0.71 0.16 -1.11
C VAL A 53 -1.44 1.18 -0.23
N LEU A 54 -1.17 1.17 1.08
CA LEU A 54 -1.81 2.08 2.04
C LEU A 54 -1.47 3.54 1.76
N GLU A 55 -0.20 3.85 1.43
CA GLU A 55 0.23 5.17 0.98
C GLU A 55 -0.63 5.67 -0.20
N ASN A 56 -0.76 4.86 -1.26
CA ASN A 56 -1.55 5.25 -2.44
C ASN A 56 -3.07 5.30 -2.16
N TYR A 57 -3.56 4.57 -1.15
CA TYR A 57 -4.99 4.52 -0.81
C TYR A 57 -5.41 5.72 0.06
N TYR A 58 -4.55 6.13 0.99
CA TYR A 58 -4.86 7.15 1.99
C TYR A 58 -4.43 8.58 1.60
N ASP A 59 -3.42 8.74 0.75
CA ASP A 59 -2.87 10.05 0.42
C ASP A 59 -3.85 10.88 -0.43
N ILE A 60 -4.10 12.12 -0.01
CA ILE A 60 -4.88 13.10 -0.77
C ILE A 60 -4.23 13.44 -2.11
N ALA A 61 -2.89 13.36 -2.22
CA ALA A 61 -2.18 13.64 -3.46
C ALA A 61 -2.50 12.62 -4.57
N GLY A 62 -2.93 11.41 -4.17
CA GLY A 62 -3.31 10.32 -5.07
C GLY A 62 -4.79 10.27 -5.43
N LYS A 63 -5.62 11.24 -4.97
CA LYS A 63 -7.08 11.18 -5.08
C LYS A 63 -7.57 10.95 -6.52
N ASP A 64 -6.98 11.64 -7.49
CA ASP A 64 -7.37 11.56 -8.90
C ASP A 64 -6.89 10.26 -9.58
N GLU A 65 -6.03 9.49 -8.93
CA GLU A 65 -5.54 8.21 -9.42
C GLU A 65 -6.27 6.99 -8.84
N PHE A 66 -7.25 7.19 -7.95
CA PHE A 66 -7.92 6.10 -7.26
C PHE A 66 -8.50 5.07 -8.23
N ASP A 67 -9.30 5.50 -9.20
CA ASP A 67 -9.95 4.58 -10.15
C ASP A 67 -8.91 3.83 -11.00
N ARG A 68 -7.81 4.49 -11.35
CA ARG A 68 -6.71 3.88 -12.11
C ARG A 68 -5.99 2.81 -11.31
N LEU A 69 -5.73 3.05 -10.03
CA LEU A 69 -4.91 2.18 -9.19
C LEU A 69 -5.72 1.07 -8.53
N PHE A 70 -6.94 1.38 -8.10
CA PHE A 70 -7.78 0.49 -7.30
C PHE A 70 -9.04 0.02 -8.02
N GLY A 71 -9.46 0.63 -9.13
CA GLY A 71 -10.75 0.34 -9.78
C GLY A 71 -10.98 -1.10 -10.25
N HIS A 72 -9.94 -1.95 -10.25
CA HIS A 72 -10.00 -3.38 -10.57
C HIS A 72 -9.72 -4.28 -9.36
N LEU A 73 -9.67 -3.70 -8.15
CA LEU A 73 -9.40 -4.34 -6.87
C LEU A 73 -10.65 -4.31 -5.99
N GLU A 74 -10.74 -5.25 -5.05
CA GLU A 74 -11.91 -5.47 -4.20
C GLU A 74 -12.28 -4.24 -3.36
N ILE A 75 -11.30 -3.45 -2.89
CA ILE A 75 -11.58 -2.23 -2.10
C ILE A 75 -12.29 -1.13 -2.91
N ALA A 76 -12.25 -1.15 -4.24
CA ALA A 76 -12.96 -0.15 -5.03
C ALA A 76 -14.48 -0.37 -5.06
N GLU A 77 -14.95 -1.58 -4.79
CA GLU A 77 -16.39 -1.87 -4.64
C GLU A 77 -16.93 -1.26 -3.34
N HIS A 78 -16.11 -1.25 -2.29
CA HIS A 78 -16.47 -0.78 -0.95
C HIS A 78 -15.35 0.09 -0.34
N PRO A 79 -15.08 1.29 -0.88
CA PRO A 79 -14.06 2.17 -0.35
C PRO A 79 -14.44 2.66 1.05
N THR A 80 -13.46 2.70 1.95
CA THR A 80 -13.60 3.25 3.30
C THR A 80 -13.69 4.78 3.26
N SER A 81 -14.24 5.38 4.32
CA SER A 81 -14.33 6.84 4.46
C SER A 81 -12.97 7.53 4.53
N LEU A 82 -11.92 6.76 4.86
CA LEU A 82 -10.54 7.21 4.98
C LEU A 82 -9.79 7.27 3.64
N ARG A 83 -10.40 6.80 2.55
CA ARG A 83 -9.80 6.88 1.21
C ARG A 83 -9.44 8.33 0.87
N SER A 84 -8.17 8.56 0.52
CA SER A 84 -7.65 9.88 0.11
C SER A 84 -8.02 11.00 1.08
N SER A 85 -7.90 10.75 2.39
CA SER A 85 -8.25 11.71 3.44
C SER A 85 -7.05 12.23 4.25
N PHE A 86 -5.83 11.75 3.97
CA PHE A 86 -4.64 12.08 4.77
C PHE A 86 -3.50 12.65 3.92
N PHE A 87 -2.65 13.46 4.54
CA PHE A 87 -1.30 13.71 4.02
C PHE A 87 -0.37 12.60 4.53
N ILE A 88 0.23 11.84 3.62
CA ILE A 88 1.09 10.72 4.00
C ILE A 88 2.56 11.13 4.00
N LEU A 89 3.25 10.83 5.10
CA LEU A 89 4.71 10.95 5.19
C LEU A 89 5.31 9.56 5.21
N ARG A 90 6.09 9.24 4.18
CA ARG A 90 6.83 7.97 4.09
C ARG A 90 8.28 8.18 4.49
N TRP A 91 8.69 7.46 5.53
CA TRP A 91 10.07 7.44 6.00
C TRP A 91 10.71 6.09 5.66
N ASP A 92 11.86 6.12 4.99
CA ASP A 92 12.65 4.94 4.68
C ASP A 92 14.05 5.10 5.29
N PHE A 93 14.29 4.35 6.37
CA PHE A 93 15.57 4.34 7.08
C PHE A 93 16.44 3.13 6.69
N SER A 94 16.08 2.37 5.64
CA SER A 94 16.79 1.14 5.27
C SER A 94 18.23 1.37 4.81
N CYS A 95 18.56 2.59 4.37
CA CYS A 95 19.90 3.01 3.94
C CYS A 95 20.60 3.91 4.96
N VAL A 96 20.01 4.12 6.15
CA VAL A 96 20.63 4.96 7.19
C VAL A 96 21.60 4.10 7.99
N ASP A 97 22.84 4.58 8.10
CA ASP A 97 23.84 3.96 8.97
C ASP A 97 23.43 4.16 10.43
N PRO A 98 23.22 3.09 11.21
CA PRO A 98 22.86 3.22 12.62
C PRO A 98 24.01 3.70 13.50
N SER A 99 25.25 3.78 12.98
CA SER A 99 26.43 4.12 13.76
C SER A 99 26.80 5.62 13.80
N GLY A 100 26.19 6.44 12.94
CA GLY A 100 26.42 7.90 12.91
C GLY A 100 27.66 8.32 12.12
#